data_AF-A0A1G0QVF7-F1
#
_entry.id   AF-A0A1G0QVF7-F1
#
_cell.length_a   1.000
_cell.length_b   1.000
_cell.length_c   1.000
_cell.angle_alpha   90.00
_cell.angle_beta   90.00
_cell.angle_gamma   90.00
#
_symmetry.space_group_name_H-M   'P 1'
#
loop_
_entity.id
_entity.type
_entity.pdbx_description
1 polymer ?
#
loop_
_entity_poly.entity_id
_entity_poly.type
_entity_poly.pdbx_seq_one_letter_code
_entity_poly.pdbx_strand_id
1 'polypeptide(L)'
;MKKEKRISDEVEKTLNAVNELPRLEGNPFLYTRIKTVIEKYPSPVKKKSIFVFKPVIIGLIIIINVITTIYFLQADIGSYPPDESLIESLNNDYKINQSYYEYISLN
;
A
#
# COMPACT_ATOMS: atom_id res chain seq x y z
N MET A 1 -46.29 -3.35 -28.47
CA MET A 1 -46.93 -4.49 -29.18
C MET A 1 -46.00 -5.37 -30.01
N LYS A 2 -45.52 -5.02 -31.23
CA LYS A 2 -44.73 -5.97 -32.04
C LYS A 2 -43.35 -6.36 -31.45
N LYS A 3 -42.69 -5.44 -30.74
CA LYS A 3 -41.39 -5.69 -30.08
C LYS A 3 -41.51 -6.59 -28.84
N GLU A 4 -42.49 -6.32 -27.98
CA GLU A 4 -42.72 -7.11 -26.75
C GLU A 4 -43.08 -8.56 -27.07
N LYS A 5 -43.92 -8.78 -28.08
CA LYS A 5 -44.27 -10.13 -28.54
C LYS A 5 -43.03 -10.91 -29.01
N ARG A 6 -42.14 -10.24 -29.77
CA ARG A 6 -40.88 -10.82 -30.23
C ARG A 6 -39.98 -11.22 -29.07
N ILE A 7 -39.86 -10.37 -28.05
CA ILE A 7 -39.04 -10.66 -26.87
C ILE A 7 -39.62 -11.85 -26.11
N SER A 8 -40.94 -11.90 -25.94
CA SER A 8 -41.61 -13.02 -25.27
C SER A 8 -41.37 -14.35 -25.99
N ASP A 9 -41.50 -14.36 -27.32
CA ASP A 9 -41.28 -15.55 -28.16
C ASP A 9 -39.81 -16.02 -28.10
N GLU A 10 -38.85 -15.09 -28.01
CA GLU A 10 -37.42 -15.37 -27.96
C GLU A 10 -37.01 -15.90 -26.56
N VAL A 11 -37.61 -15.35 -25.50
CA VAL A 11 -37.47 -15.85 -24.12
C VAL A 11 -38.04 -17.27 -24.01
N GLU A 12 -39.25 -17.52 -24.54
CA GLU A 12 -39.89 -18.83 -24.50
C GLU A 12 -39.06 -19.89 -25.26
N LYS A 13 -38.53 -19.55 -26.43
CA LYS A 13 -37.59 -20.42 -27.17
C LYS A 13 -36.34 -20.74 -26.37
N THR A 14 -35.76 -19.74 -25.70
CA THR A 14 -34.55 -19.94 -24.91
C THR A 14 -34.82 -20.83 -23.70
N LEU A 15 -35.95 -20.64 -23.03
CA LEU A 15 -36.35 -21.44 -21.87
C LEU A 15 -36.61 -22.90 -22.26
N ASN A 16 -37.28 -23.14 -23.38
CA ASN A 16 -37.52 -24.49 -23.89
C ASN A 16 -36.22 -25.18 -24.29
N ALA A 17 -35.31 -24.46 -24.96
CA ALA A 17 -33.99 -25.02 -25.31
C ALA A 17 -33.18 -25.41 -24.07
N VAL A 18 -33.28 -24.66 -22.97
CA VAL A 18 -32.60 -25.00 -21.70
C VAL A 18 -33.27 -26.20 -21.00
N ASN A 19 -34.60 -26.31 -21.07
CA ASN A 19 -35.34 -27.42 -20.48
C ASN A 19 -35.12 -28.76 -21.21
N GLU A 20 -34.84 -28.71 -22.52
CA GLU A 20 -34.53 -29.88 -23.34
C GLU A 20 -33.07 -30.35 -23.19
N LEU A 21 -32.21 -29.57 -22.54
CA LEU A 21 -30.83 -30.02 -22.29
C LEU A 21 -30.86 -31.22 -21.34
N PRO A 22 -30.25 -32.36 -21.72
CA PRO A 22 -30.13 -33.50 -20.82
C PRO A 22 -29.39 -33.02 -19.57
N ARG A 23 -29.94 -33.35 -18.39
CA ARG A 23 -29.24 -33.12 -17.12
C ARG A 23 -27.89 -33.80 -17.23
N LEU A 24 -26.83 -32.99 -17.28
CA LEU A 24 -25.47 -33.48 -17.37
C LEU A 24 -25.21 -34.26 -16.07
N GLU A 25 -25.25 -35.58 -16.15
CA GLU A 25 -24.88 -36.43 -15.02
C GLU A 25 -23.45 -36.06 -14.63
N GLY A 26 -23.26 -35.69 -13.36
CA GLY A 26 -21.95 -35.31 -12.87
C GLY A 26 -20.98 -36.45 -13.12
N ASN A 27 -20.00 -36.24 -13.99
CA ASN A 27 -18.99 -37.25 -14.28
C ASN A 27 -18.31 -37.68 -12.96
N PRO A 28 -18.42 -38.95 -12.54
CA PRO A 28 -17.93 -39.39 -11.23
C PRO A 28 -16.41 -39.27 -11.09
N PHE A 29 -15.69 -39.11 -12.20
CA PHE A 29 -14.24 -38.93 -12.23
C PHE A 29 -13.82 -37.46 -12.41
N LEU A 30 -14.75 -36.50 -12.51
CA LEU A 30 -14.43 -35.07 -12.59
C LEU A 30 -13.58 -34.65 -11.39
N TYR A 31 -14.00 -35.03 -10.18
CA TYR A 31 -13.28 -34.73 -8.96
C TYR A 31 -11.87 -35.30 -9.00
N THR A 32 -11.72 -36.57 -9.37
CA THR A 32 -10.42 -37.23 -9.49
C THR A 32 -9.53 -36.52 -10.50
N ARG A 33 -10.05 -36.17 -11.69
CA ARG A 33 -9.31 -35.49 -12.76
C ARG A 33 -8.88 -34.08 -12.35
N ILE A 34 -9.75 -33.33 -11.68
CA ILE A 34 -9.45 -32.00 -11.15
C ILE A 34 -8.37 -32.12 -10.06
N LYS A 35 -8.52 -33.06 -9.13
CA LYS A 35 -7.53 -33.33 -8.08
C LYS A 35 -6.17 -33.73 -8.65
N THR A 36 -6.14 -34.59 -9.68
CA THR A 36 -4.86 -34.98 -10.31
C THR A 36 -4.20 -33.81 -11.01
N VAL A 37 -4.97 -32.93 -11.65
CA VAL A 37 -4.41 -31.71 -12.25
C VAL A 37 -3.80 -30.80 -11.17
N ILE A 38 -4.51 -30.58 -10.07
CA ILE A 38 -4.03 -29.75 -8.95
C ILE A 38 -2.77 -30.35 -8.30
N GLU A 39 -2.73 -31.67 -8.10
CA GLU A 39 -1.59 -32.35 -7.49
C GLU A 39 -0.39 -32.50 -8.45
N LYS A 40 -0.63 -32.68 -9.76
CA LYS A 40 0.41 -32.83 -10.79
C LYS A 40 1.08 -31.51 -11.16
N TYR A 41 0.42 -30.39 -10.90
CA TYR A 41 1.02 -29.06 -10.94
C TYR A 41 1.26 -28.56 -9.50
N PRO A 42 2.23 -29.13 -8.75
CA PRO A 42 2.63 -28.51 -7.49
C PRO A 42 3.11 -27.10 -7.84
N SER A 43 2.49 -26.09 -7.23
CA SER A 43 2.89 -24.69 -7.41
C SER A 43 4.43 -24.57 -7.38
N PRO A 44 5.05 -23.83 -8.31
CA PRO A 44 6.51 -23.67 -8.36
C PRO A 44 7.00 -22.71 -7.27
N VAL A 45 6.61 -22.94 -6.02
CA VAL A 45 7.01 -22.12 -4.88
C VAL A 45 7.68 -23.00 -3.84
N LYS A 46 8.64 -23.83 -4.28
CA LYS A 46 9.73 -24.25 -3.39
C LYS A 46 10.67 -23.06 -3.19
N LYS A 47 10.22 -22.05 -2.43
CA LYS A 47 11.04 -20.91 -1.96
C LYS A 47 12.02 -21.37 -0.87
N LYS A 48 12.91 -22.33 -1.17
CA LYS A 48 14.05 -22.65 -0.30
C LYS A 48 15.20 -21.64 -0.43
N SER A 49 15.18 -20.79 -1.45
CA SER A 49 16.23 -19.77 -1.69
C SER A 49 16.15 -18.55 -0.75
N ILE A 50 15.06 -18.36 0.00
CA ILE A 50 14.88 -17.15 0.83
C ILE A 50 15.65 -17.24 2.15
N PHE A 51 16.09 -18.43 2.56
CA PHE A 51 16.67 -18.61 3.91
C PHE A 51 18.07 -18.01 4.06
N VAL A 52 18.87 -17.94 2.99
CA VAL A 52 20.26 -17.43 3.05
C VAL A 52 20.34 -15.93 2.75
N PHE A 53 19.41 -15.39 1.96
CA PHE A 53 19.34 -13.94 1.70
C PHE A 53 18.76 -13.13 2.87
N LYS A 54 17.98 -13.76 3.76
CA LYS A 54 17.41 -13.12 4.96
C LYS A 54 18.45 -12.45 5.86
N PRO A 55 19.52 -13.13 6.33
CA PRO A 55 20.51 -12.49 7.21
C PRO A 55 21.28 -11.36 6.50
N VAL A 56 21.56 -11.50 5.20
CA VAL A 56 22.29 -10.49 4.42
C VAL A 56 21.45 -9.20 4.27
N ILE A 57 20.17 -9.35 3.95
CA ILE A 57 19.25 -8.20 3.82
C ILE A 57 19.06 -7.51 5.17
N ILE A 58 18.91 -8.28 6.26
CA ILE A 58 18.80 -7.73 7.62
C ILE A 58 20.09 -6.98 8.00
N GLY A 59 21.26 -7.56 7.72
CA GLY A 59 22.55 -6.91 7.96
C GLY A 59 22.70 -5.60 7.17
N LEU A 60 22.29 -5.59 5.90
CA LEU A 60 22.32 -4.40 5.06
C LEU A 60 21.43 -3.28 5.63
N ILE A 61 20.21 -3.62 6.06
CA ILE A 61 19.28 -2.66 6.67
C ILE A 61 19.88 -2.06 7.94
N ILE A 62 20.50 -2.87 8.80
CA ILE A 62 21.16 -2.39 10.02
C ILE A 62 22.31 -1.44 9.68
N ILE A 63 23.17 -1.79 8.72
CA ILE A 63 24.30 -0.95 8.30
C ILE A 63 23.82 0.41 7.77
N ILE A 64 22.80 0.41 6.90
CA ILE A 64 22.23 1.65 6.36
C ILE A 64 21.68 2.53 7.47
N ASN A 65 20.93 1.96 8.42
CA ASN A 65 20.38 2.72 9.55
C ASN A 65 21.49 3.29 10.44
N VAL A 66 22.53 2.51 10.77
CA VAL A 66 23.66 2.99 11.56
C VAL A 66 24.40 4.16 10.88
N ILE A 67 24.68 4.05 9.58
CA ILE A 67 25.31 5.13 8.81
C ILE A 67 24.43 6.39 8.81
N THR A 68 23.12 6.20 8.58
CA THR A 68 22.15 7.31 8.57
C THR A 68 22.09 7.99 9.93
N THR A 69 22.05 7.22 11.02
CA THR A 69 22.07 7.73 12.39
C THR A 69 23.35 8.51 12.68
N ILE A 70 24.52 8.00 12.31
CA ILE A 70 25.79 8.71 12.52
C ILE A 70 25.82 10.01 11.71
N TYR A 71 25.36 9.97 10.47
CA TYR A 71 25.30 11.17 9.61
C TYR A 71 24.35 12.22 10.18
N PHE A 72 23.19 11.80 10.68
CA PHE A 72 22.21 12.69 11.29
C PHE A 72 22.71 13.26 12.62
N LEU A 73 23.35 12.46 13.46
CA LEU A 73 23.98 12.95 14.69
C LEU A 73 25.13 13.92 14.37
N GLN A 74 25.97 13.65 13.37
CA GLN A 74 27.00 14.61 12.95
C GLN A 74 26.40 15.91 12.40
N ALA A 75 25.27 15.82 11.68
CA ALA A 75 24.56 16.99 11.20
C ALA A 75 24.03 17.86 12.36
N ASP A 76 23.57 17.26 13.46
CA ASP A 76 23.12 17.99 14.66
C ASP A 76 24.26 18.44 15.58
N ILE A 77 25.42 17.75 15.58
CA ILE A 77 26.62 18.15 16.34
C ILE A 77 27.33 19.34 15.67
N GLY A 78 27.09 19.55 14.37
CA GLY A 78 27.37 20.81 13.69
C GLY A 78 26.39 21.87 14.14
N SER A 79 26.67 22.47 15.29
CA SER A 79 25.95 23.61 15.87
C SER A 79 25.47 24.54 14.75
N TYR A 80 24.16 24.59 14.50
CA TYR A 80 23.58 25.80 13.95
C TYR A 80 23.90 26.89 14.99
N PRO A 81 24.82 27.85 14.73
CA PRO A 81 24.79 29.04 15.56
C PRO A 81 23.35 29.58 15.48
N PRO A 82 22.74 30.03 16.58
CA PRO A 82 21.50 30.77 16.45
C PRO A 82 21.78 31.86 15.42
N ASP A 83 21.11 31.77 14.28
CA ASP A 83 21.37 32.64 13.15
C ASP A 83 20.89 34.03 13.59
N GLU A 84 21.80 34.81 14.19
CA GLU A 84 21.48 36.13 14.72
C GLU A 84 20.88 37.01 13.61
N SER A 85 21.21 36.71 12.37
CA SER A 85 20.62 37.27 11.15
C SER A 85 19.11 37.01 11.01
N LEU A 86 18.62 35.80 11.36
CA LEU A 86 17.20 35.46 11.36
C LEU A 86 16.47 36.10 12.53
N ILE A 87 17.12 36.18 13.70
CA ILE A 87 16.55 36.86 14.88
C ILE A 87 16.45 38.36 14.62
N GLU A 88 17.47 38.96 14.01
CA GLU A 88 17.51 40.37 13.62
C GLU A 88 16.50 40.68 12.51
N SER A 89 16.36 39.80 11.50
CA SER A 89 15.33 39.96 10.47
C SER A 89 13.92 39.85 11.05
N LEU A 90 13.66 38.89 11.95
CA LEU A 90 12.38 38.78 12.65
C LEU A 90 12.09 40.01 13.52
N ASN A 91 13.09 40.54 14.21
CA ASN A 91 12.91 41.71 15.06
C ASN A 91 12.61 42.99 14.25
N ASN A 92 13.25 43.11 13.07
CA ASN A 92 13.06 44.22 12.15
C ASN A 92 11.70 44.12 11.41
N ASP A 93 11.31 42.92 11.00
CA ASP A 93 10.04 42.65 10.31
C ASP A 93 8.83 42.83 11.24
N TYR A 94 8.93 42.40 12.50
CA TYR A 94 7.83 42.52 13.46
C TYR A 94 7.85 43.81 14.27
N LYS A 95 8.87 44.67 14.12
CA LYS A 95 9.10 45.86 14.95
C LYS A 95 8.67 45.60 16.39
N ILE A 96 9.25 44.58 17.01
CA ILE A 96 9.04 44.29 18.44
C ILE A 96 9.82 45.36 19.22
N ASN A 97 9.41 46.60 19.03
CA ASN A 97 9.78 47.72 19.86
C ASN A 97 9.23 47.43 21.25
N GLN A 98 10.06 47.76 22.23
CA GLN A 98 9.90 47.60 23.67
C GLN A 98 8.65 48.27 24.28
N SER A 99 7.59 48.55 23.51
CA SER A 99 6.34 49.16 23.96
C SER A 99 5.52 48.30 24.92
N TYR A 100 5.93 47.05 25.19
CA TYR A 100 5.25 46.18 26.18
C TYR A 100 5.79 46.33 27.60
N TYR A 101 6.99 46.88 27.81
CA TYR A 101 7.56 47.04 29.15
C TYR A 101 7.15 48.35 29.85
N GLU A 102 6.59 49.32 29.11
CA GLU A 102 6.16 50.61 29.69
C GLU A 102 4.78 50.54 30.36
N TYR A 103 3.96 49.52 30.07
CA TYR A 103 2.63 49.35 30.69
C TYR A 103 2.65 48.53 31.99
N ILE A 104 3.76 47.86 32.32
CA ILE A 104 3.85 47.01 33.53
C ILE A 104 4.48 47.78 34.71
N SER A 105 5.14 48.93 34.48
CA SER A 105 5.76 49.74 35.53
C SER A 105 4.92 50.91 36.04
N LEU A 106 3.64 51.00 35.66
CA LEU A 106 2.71 52.06 36.10
C LEU A 106 1.45 51.51 36.79
N ASN A 107 1.60 50.42 37.56
CA ASN A 107 0.61 50.03 38.56
C ASN A 107 1.29 49.45 39.82
#